data_AF-A0A957E7A8-F1
#
_entry.id   AF-A0A957E7A8-F1
#
_cell.length_a   1.000
_cell.length_b   1.000
_cell.length_c   1.000
_cell.angle_alpha   90.00
_cell.angle_beta   90.00
_cell.angle_gamma   90.00
#
_symmetry.space_group_name_H-M   'P 1'
#
loop_
_entity.id
_entity.type
_entity.pdbx_description
1 polymer ?
#
loop_
_entity_poly.entity_id
_entity_poly.type
_entity_poly.pdbx_seq_one_letter_code
_entity_poly.pdbx_strand_id
1 'polypeptide(L)'
;YRGLTEMPSTEPPEPKTFTVGMREAFKVLNTDSNTISAPNFELMYISDHAYFWFDSTPGISEPTESELAATGAAFDQIYEQDTAAFGSEDTPGIDGDPRIHIVNASPLTVCDVTESTSHLCGLGGYFGSSDILPSSVDPSSNEREMFVMNGSFFGSNTYLDILAHEFRHMIESNYDANDWDWEVEGSAMLAEDLLGFPSDPIARGNMFLANPDQQLNRWVDGNTLPYYGQGYVINRYIYNRLGPDLYRAFATNPEHGFQAIDMIAAENGLDFDGMTIFLDWLAALAIHSDENAPEIYQLRDGLDTAANTGINKFPTAVDTTVSQYAADYYRLFGDGPVTLNFTGSNHTQLIKVLPVSGEHMWLANRANYSSMRLTHEFDLSGVDSATLEYNVFHEIEQGYDFAYLTISTDGGQTWQPLVGEQMQGEGPNDDPADAALTDRFYTGRSGDWVKETVDLSAYAGQMVQIRFEYVTDPILTFGGLALDNLAIPEIGFYDDAESDTGWVAEGFVRATGYVPQRWNVMLITYENGAPVVTQLELAEDNTATAEFSLSNAGGGRPMLIIAASSPMTLEPAHYQFELTQ
;
A
#
# COMPACT_ATOMS: atom_id res chain seq x y z
N TYR A 1 2.08 2.63 -22.64
CA TYR A 1 3.38 2.16 -23.17
C TYR A 1 3.12 1.13 -24.29
N ARG A 2 4.01 0.93 -25.27
CA ARG A 2 3.74 0.31 -26.62
C ARG A 2 2.83 1.08 -27.58
N GLY A 3 2.62 2.38 -27.36
CA GLY A 3 1.80 3.21 -28.26
C GLY A 3 0.28 2.97 -28.16
N LEU A 4 -0.17 2.23 -27.15
CA LEU A 4 -1.58 2.16 -26.76
C LEU A 4 -1.86 3.27 -25.75
N THR A 5 -2.76 4.19 -26.10
CA THR A 5 -3.19 5.32 -25.25
C THR A 5 -4.64 5.18 -24.79
N GLU A 6 -5.40 4.26 -25.37
CA GLU A 6 -6.76 3.92 -24.98
C GLU A 6 -6.87 2.39 -24.92
N MET A 7 -7.44 1.86 -23.83
CA MET A 7 -7.84 0.45 -23.78
C MET A 7 -8.77 0.20 -24.98
N PRO A 8 -8.53 -0.84 -25.79
CA PRO A 8 -9.40 -1.12 -26.93
C PRO A 8 -10.82 -1.31 -26.41
N SER A 9 -11.72 -0.39 -26.77
CA SER A 9 -13.15 -0.56 -26.53
C SER A 9 -13.63 -1.71 -27.40
N THR A 10 -13.87 -2.87 -26.78
CA THR A 10 -14.57 -3.98 -27.41
C THR A 10 -15.79 -4.31 -26.58
N GLU A 11 -16.95 -4.48 -27.24
CA GLU A 11 -18.06 -5.20 -26.64
C GLU A 11 -17.53 -6.56 -26.15
N PRO A 12 -17.89 -7.01 -24.93
CA PRO A 12 -17.49 -8.32 -24.44
C PRO A 12 -17.82 -9.40 -25.48
N PRO A 13 -16.93 -10.38 -25.69
CA PRO A 13 -17.20 -11.46 -26.62
C PRO A 13 -18.41 -12.30 -26.14
N GLU A 14 -18.94 -13.14 -27.03
CA GLU A 14 -19.90 -14.16 -26.60
C GLU A 14 -19.20 -15.16 -25.67
N PRO A 15 -19.75 -15.43 -24.47
CA PRO A 15 -19.07 -16.22 -23.45
C PRO A 15 -18.84 -17.65 -23.92
N LYS A 16 -17.66 -18.17 -23.59
CA LYS A 16 -17.30 -19.55 -23.87
C LYS A 16 -18.11 -20.49 -22.99
N THR A 17 -18.73 -21.51 -23.59
CA THR A 17 -19.40 -22.54 -22.79
C THR A 17 -18.38 -23.52 -22.21
N PHE A 18 -18.29 -23.57 -20.88
CA PHE A 18 -17.45 -24.51 -20.13
C PHE A 18 -18.23 -25.74 -19.62
N THR A 19 -17.59 -26.90 -19.61
CA THR A 19 -18.14 -28.15 -19.05
C THR A 19 -17.11 -28.88 -18.20
N VAL A 20 -17.52 -29.49 -17.10
CA VAL A 20 -16.66 -30.31 -16.23
C VAL A 20 -15.85 -31.33 -17.04
N GLY A 21 -14.56 -31.46 -16.73
CA GLY A 21 -13.57 -32.28 -17.42
C GLY A 21 -12.85 -31.57 -18.57
N MET A 22 -13.23 -30.33 -18.91
CA MET A 22 -12.44 -29.50 -19.82
C MET A 22 -11.07 -29.19 -19.22
N ARG A 23 -10.07 -29.04 -20.09
CA ARG A 23 -8.70 -28.68 -19.68
C ARG A 23 -8.21 -27.47 -20.45
N GLU A 24 -7.61 -26.53 -19.73
CA GLU A 24 -7.05 -25.29 -20.27
C GLU A 24 -5.74 -24.94 -19.59
N ALA A 25 -4.89 -24.20 -20.29
CA ALA A 25 -3.70 -23.63 -19.68
C ALA A 25 -4.05 -22.25 -19.12
N PHE A 26 -3.70 -22.01 -17.86
CA PHE A 26 -3.79 -20.70 -17.22
C PHE A 26 -2.38 -20.20 -16.94
N LYS A 27 -2.11 -18.94 -17.27
CA LYS A 27 -0.87 -18.29 -16.90
C LYS A 27 -0.95 -17.95 -15.41
N VAL A 28 0.05 -18.32 -14.65
CA VAL A 28 0.10 -18.09 -13.20
C VAL A 28 1.51 -17.65 -12.81
N LEU A 29 1.57 -16.63 -11.96
CA LEU A 29 2.79 -16.11 -11.35
C LEU A 29 3.28 -17.03 -10.23
N ASN A 30 4.57 -17.30 -10.22
CA ASN A 30 5.29 -17.82 -9.07
C ASN A 30 5.80 -16.66 -8.23
N THR A 31 5.27 -16.47 -7.03
CA THR A 31 5.49 -15.25 -6.22
C THR A 31 6.87 -15.19 -5.56
N ASP A 32 7.60 -16.32 -5.50
CA ASP A 32 8.96 -16.34 -4.94
C ASP A 32 10.01 -15.98 -5.99
N SER A 33 9.76 -16.33 -7.26
CA SER A 33 10.69 -16.14 -8.38
C SER A 33 10.26 -15.09 -9.40
N ASN A 34 9.07 -14.53 -9.23
CA ASN A 34 8.32 -13.68 -10.18
C ASN A 34 8.22 -14.23 -11.61
N THR A 35 8.36 -15.54 -11.80
CA THR A 35 8.24 -16.14 -13.13
C THR A 35 6.82 -16.60 -13.44
N ILE A 36 6.40 -16.42 -14.69
CA ILE A 36 5.07 -16.85 -15.16
C ILE A 36 5.18 -18.21 -15.84
N SER A 37 4.29 -19.13 -15.47
CA SER A 37 4.15 -20.44 -16.09
C SER A 37 2.72 -20.66 -16.57
N ALA A 38 2.50 -21.61 -17.49
CA ALA A 38 1.18 -21.92 -18.02
C ALA A 38 0.84 -23.43 -17.95
N PRO A 39 0.69 -24.01 -16.74
CA PRO A 39 0.33 -25.41 -16.60
C PRO A 39 -1.12 -25.67 -17.04
N ASN A 40 -1.46 -26.93 -17.30
CA ASN A 40 -2.83 -27.32 -17.62
C ASN A 40 -3.63 -27.55 -16.34
N PHE A 41 -4.81 -26.96 -16.32
CA PHE A 41 -5.82 -27.12 -15.28
C PHE A 41 -7.04 -27.87 -15.82
N GLU A 42 -7.69 -28.65 -14.98
CA GLU A 42 -8.96 -29.33 -15.28
C GLU A 42 -10.11 -28.65 -14.53
N LEU A 43 -11.20 -28.34 -15.25
CA LEU A 43 -12.43 -27.85 -14.65
C LEU A 43 -13.13 -28.99 -13.93
N MET A 44 -13.14 -28.98 -12.60
CA MET A 44 -13.73 -30.05 -11.79
C MET A 44 -15.14 -29.73 -11.31
N TYR A 45 -15.50 -28.45 -11.15
CA TYR A 45 -16.82 -28.05 -10.65
C TYR A 45 -17.25 -26.69 -11.19
N ILE A 46 -18.58 -26.50 -11.27
CA ILE A 46 -19.23 -25.25 -11.70
C ILE A 46 -20.30 -24.95 -10.65
N SER A 47 -20.18 -23.80 -9.97
CA SER A 47 -21.20 -23.27 -9.06
C SER A 47 -22.09 -22.24 -9.78
N ASP A 48 -22.97 -21.57 -9.04
CA ASP A 48 -23.78 -20.51 -9.63
C ASP A 48 -22.90 -19.35 -10.11
N HIS A 49 -21.87 -18.98 -9.34
CA HIS A 49 -20.98 -17.83 -9.60
C HIS A 49 -19.54 -18.17 -10.01
N ALA A 50 -19.12 -19.44 -10.01
CA ALA A 50 -17.72 -19.76 -10.28
C ALA A 50 -17.43 -21.06 -11.04
N TYR A 51 -16.29 -21.07 -11.71
CA TYR A 51 -15.61 -22.23 -12.27
C TYR A 51 -14.41 -22.62 -11.39
N PHE A 52 -14.35 -23.89 -10.96
CA PHE A 52 -13.25 -24.39 -10.14
C PHE A 52 -12.28 -25.24 -10.96
N TRP A 53 -11.13 -24.66 -11.25
CA TRP A 53 -10.06 -25.26 -12.05
C TRP A 53 -8.96 -25.81 -11.14
N PHE A 54 -8.40 -26.97 -11.46
CA PHE A 54 -7.37 -27.63 -10.65
C PHE A 54 -6.14 -27.99 -11.47
N ASP A 55 -4.97 -27.59 -10.96
CA ASP A 55 -3.67 -27.90 -11.56
C ASP A 55 -3.46 -29.41 -11.67
N SER A 56 -2.74 -29.84 -12.69
CA SER A 56 -2.32 -31.24 -12.86
C SER A 56 -0.97 -31.55 -12.19
N THR A 57 -0.30 -30.53 -11.66
CA THR A 57 0.97 -30.64 -10.92
C THR A 57 0.74 -31.23 -9.51
N PRO A 58 1.61 -32.10 -9.00
CA PRO A 58 1.48 -32.66 -7.64
C PRO A 58 1.46 -31.58 -6.55
N GLY A 59 0.87 -31.88 -5.39
CA GLY A 59 0.88 -31.00 -4.22
C GLY A 59 -0.45 -30.29 -3.94
N ILE A 60 -1.46 -30.46 -4.79
CA ILE A 60 -2.84 -30.02 -4.53
C ILE A 60 -3.65 -31.09 -3.79
N SER A 61 -4.73 -30.67 -3.14
CA SER A 61 -5.76 -31.59 -2.64
C SER A 61 -6.46 -32.31 -3.80
N GLU A 62 -6.89 -33.56 -3.58
CA GLU A 62 -7.74 -34.31 -4.51
C GLU A 62 -9.19 -34.27 -4.01
N PRO A 63 -10.00 -33.27 -4.42
CA PRO A 63 -11.31 -33.05 -3.80
C PRO A 63 -12.33 -34.10 -4.24
N THR A 64 -13.15 -34.53 -3.28
CA THR A 64 -14.34 -35.33 -3.55
C THR A 64 -15.45 -34.46 -4.16
N GLU A 65 -16.40 -35.09 -4.85
CA GLU A 65 -17.59 -34.40 -5.38
C GLU A 65 -18.38 -33.64 -4.29
N SER A 66 -18.40 -34.18 -3.06
CA SER A 66 -19.07 -33.52 -1.92
C SER A 66 -18.31 -32.29 -1.43
N GLU A 67 -16.98 -32.30 -1.46
CA GLU A 67 -16.17 -31.14 -1.09
C GLU A 67 -16.30 -30.04 -2.13
N LEU A 68 -16.23 -30.39 -3.42
CA LEU A 68 -16.47 -29.45 -4.52
C LEU A 68 -17.83 -28.76 -4.38
N ALA A 69 -18.90 -29.54 -4.14
CA ALA A 69 -20.24 -28.99 -3.96
C ALA A 69 -20.37 -28.10 -2.71
N ALA A 70 -19.73 -28.49 -1.60
CA ALA A 70 -19.77 -27.71 -0.37
C ALA A 70 -19.00 -26.38 -0.51
N THR A 71 -17.79 -26.42 -1.09
CA THR A 71 -16.96 -25.24 -1.33
C THR A 71 -17.58 -24.32 -2.38
N GLY A 72 -18.17 -24.86 -3.45
CA GLY A 72 -18.89 -24.06 -4.43
C GLY A 72 -20.08 -23.32 -3.83
N ALA A 73 -20.90 -24.01 -3.02
CA ALA A 73 -22.01 -23.36 -2.32
C ALA A 73 -21.54 -22.34 -1.28
N ALA A 74 -20.39 -22.56 -0.64
CA ALA A 74 -19.79 -21.59 0.26
C ALA A 74 -19.30 -20.36 -0.50
N PHE A 75 -18.65 -20.53 -1.65
CA PHE A 75 -18.25 -19.40 -2.50
C PHE A 75 -19.45 -18.61 -3.01
N ASP A 76 -20.54 -19.26 -3.42
CA ASP A 76 -21.75 -18.54 -3.83
C ASP A 76 -22.31 -17.68 -2.67
N GLN A 77 -22.13 -18.09 -1.40
CA GLN A 77 -22.49 -17.26 -0.23
C GLN A 77 -21.49 -16.14 0.05
N ILE A 78 -20.21 -16.37 -0.19
CA ILE A 78 -19.15 -15.36 -0.12
C ILE A 78 -19.44 -14.28 -1.15
N TYR A 79 -19.68 -14.68 -2.40
CA TYR A 79 -20.00 -13.79 -3.51
C TYR A 79 -21.15 -12.81 -3.16
N GLU A 80 -22.28 -13.33 -2.69
CA GLU A 80 -23.45 -12.50 -2.35
C GLU A 80 -23.20 -11.54 -1.17
N GLN A 81 -22.37 -11.93 -0.21
CA GLN A 81 -22.11 -11.13 0.99
C GLN A 81 -21.05 -10.05 0.74
N ASP A 82 -19.96 -10.41 0.06
CA ASP A 82 -18.93 -9.44 -0.32
C ASP A 82 -19.50 -8.43 -1.30
N THR A 83 -20.32 -8.87 -2.28
CA THR A 83 -20.91 -7.91 -3.21
C THR A 83 -21.93 -6.97 -2.54
N ALA A 84 -22.60 -7.45 -1.49
CA ALA A 84 -23.46 -6.62 -0.67
C ALA A 84 -22.66 -5.57 0.13
N ALA A 85 -21.51 -5.95 0.68
CA ALA A 85 -20.68 -5.12 1.55
C ALA A 85 -19.78 -4.13 0.78
N PHE A 86 -19.22 -4.52 -0.36
CA PHE A 86 -18.12 -3.79 -1.00
C PHE A 86 -18.42 -3.30 -2.43
N GLY A 87 -19.48 -3.75 -3.10
CA GLY A 87 -19.72 -3.40 -4.51
C GLY A 87 -19.83 -4.61 -5.41
N SER A 88 -19.72 -4.46 -6.72
CA SER A 88 -19.64 -5.60 -7.65
C SER A 88 -18.28 -5.58 -8.33
N GLU A 89 -17.73 -6.75 -8.61
CA GLU A 89 -16.72 -6.94 -9.64
C GLU A 89 -17.22 -6.50 -11.02
N ASP A 90 -16.32 -6.37 -11.99
CA ASP A 90 -16.74 -6.17 -13.38
C ASP A 90 -17.43 -7.44 -13.89
N THR A 91 -18.70 -7.31 -14.28
CA THR A 91 -19.53 -8.45 -14.69
C THR A 91 -20.43 -8.03 -15.86
N PRO A 92 -20.37 -8.74 -17.01
CA PRO A 92 -19.76 -10.04 -17.22
C PRO A 92 -18.28 -10.00 -17.63
N GLY A 93 -17.56 -8.91 -17.31
CA GLY A 93 -16.12 -8.86 -17.46
C GLY A 93 -15.58 -8.84 -18.89
N ILE A 94 -14.27 -9.05 -19.04
CA ILE A 94 -13.57 -8.99 -20.33
C ILE A 94 -13.89 -10.19 -21.25
N ASP A 95 -14.23 -11.35 -20.69
CA ASP A 95 -14.57 -12.57 -21.46
C ASP A 95 -16.07 -12.76 -21.73
N GLY A 96 -16.90 -11.86 -21.19
CA GLY A 96 -18.34 -11.88 -21.35
C GLY A 96 -19.07 -12.95 -20.53
N ASP A 97 -18.39 -13.64 -19.62
CA ASP A 97 -18.98 -14.62 -18.69
C ASP A 97 -19.14 -14.02 -17.28
N PRO A 98 -20.36 -14.02 -16.69
CA PRO A 98 -20.54 -13.52 -15.32
C PRO A 98 -19.98 -14.45 -14.23
N ARG A 99 -19.40 -15.62 -14.58
CA ARG A 99 -18.77 -16.52 -13.59
C ARG A 99 -17.28 -16.26 -13.47
N ILE A 100 -16.83 -16.24 -12.22
CA ILE A 100 -15.43 -16.07 -11.85
C ILE A 100 -14.66 -17.39 -12.02
N HIS A 101 -13.42 -17.29 -12.49
CA HIS A 101 -12.50 -18.42 -12.61
C HIS A 101 -11.63 -18.56 -11.34
N ILE A 102 -11.90 -19.59 -10.54
CA ILE A 102 -11.11 -19.92 -9.35
C ILE A 102 -10.06 -20.97 -9.73
N VAL A 103 -8.80 -20.55 -9.78
CA VAL A 103 -7.69 -21.38 -10.27
C VAL A 103 -6.90 -21.96 -9.11
N ASN A 104 -7.12 -23.24 -8.79
CA ASN A 104 -6.44 -23.96 -7.72
C ASN A 104 -5.09 -24.48 -8.22
N ALA A 105 -4.04 -23.69 -7.99
CA ALA A 105 -2.67 -23.98 -8.41
C ALA A 105 -1.94 -24.88 -7.40
N SER A 106 -1.00 -25.70 -7.89
CA SER A 106 -0.08 -26.41 -7.01
C SER A 106 0.86 -25.43 -6.29
N PRO A 107 1.19 -25.66 -5.00
CA PRO A 107 2.24 -24.89 -4.34
C PRO A 107 3.59 -24.94 -5.06
N LEU A 108 3.86 -25.99 -5.86
CA LEU A 108 5.10 -26.12 -6.65
C LEU A 108 5.07 -25.23 -7.90
N THR A 109 3.88 -24.80 -8.32
CA THR A 109 3.68 -23.89 -9.45
C THR A 109 3.85 -22.44 -8.99
N VAL A 110 3.31 -22.10 -7.82
CA VAL A 110 3.22 -20.71 -7.34
C VAL A 110 4.30 -20.30 -6.33
N CYS A 111 5.07 -21.23 -5.78
CA CYS A 111 6.21 -20.97 -4.88
C CYS A 111 7.47 -21.74 -5.34
N ASP A 112 8.67 -21.31 -4.94
CA ASP A 112 9.94 -22.03 -5.19
C ASP A 112 10.14 -23.16 -4.17
N VAL A 113 9.29 -24.18 -4.27
CA VAL A 113 9.26 -25.33 -3.38
C VAL A 113 9.23 -26.65 -4.16
N THR A 114 9.70 -27.72 -3.51
CA THR A 114 9.57 -29.09 -4.00
C THR A 114 8.36 -29.77 -3.38
N GLU A 115 7.96 -30.94 -3.87
CA GLU A 115 6.90 -31.75 -3.26
C GLU A 115 7.13 -31.97 -1.75
N SER A 116 8.38 -32.24 -1.36
CA SER A 116 8.75 -32.47 0.05
C SER A 116 8.76 -31.21 0.91
N THR A 117 8.81 -30.03 0.31
CA THR A 117 8.86 -28.72 0.98
C THR A 117 7.65 -27.85 0.66
N SER A 118 6.61 -28.41 0.05
CA SER A 118 5.38 -27.71 -0.36
C SER A 118 4.69 -26.95 0.79
N HIS A 119 4.76 -27.49 2.00
CA HIS A 119 4.26 -26.84 3.23
C HIS A 119 4.98 -25.53 3.62
N LEU A 120 6.07 -25.18 2.93
CA LEU A 120 6.78 -23.91 3.11
C LEU A 120 6.31 -22.82 2.14
N CYS A 121 5.43 -23.14 1.18
CA CYS A 121 4.80 -22.14 0.33
C CYS A 121 3.91 -21.24 1.20
N GLY A 122 4.33 -19.98 1.36
CA GLY A 122 3.64 -19.00 2.22
C GLY A 122 2.40 -18.40 1.57
N LEU A 123 2.19 -18.65 0.27
CA LEU A 123 1.07 -18.11 -0.48
C LEU A 123 -0.23 -18.84 -0.17
N GLY A 124 -1.25 -18.07 0.22
CA GLY A 124 -2.62 -18.54 0.35
C GLY A 124 -3.40 -18.48 -0.97
N GLY A 125 -3.38 -17.30 -1.58
CA GLY A 125 -3.95 -16.98 -2.89
C GLY A 125 -3.46 -15.60 -3.34
N TYR A 126 -3.85 -15.19 -4.54
CA TYR A 126 -3.75 -13.80 -5.00
C TYR A 126 -4.78 -13.52 -6.11
N PHE A 127 -5.28 -12.30 -6.13
CA PHE A 127 -5.91 -11.68 -7.30
C PHE A 127 -4.85 -10.93 -8.14
N GLY A 128 -4.77 -11.25 -9.43
CA GLY A 128 -3.89 -10.57 -10.38
C GLY A 128 -4.69 -9.67 -11.31
N SER A 129 -4.64 -8.35 -11.12
CA SER A 129 -5.36 -7.39 -11.98
C SER A 129 -4.89 -7.41 -13.44
N SER A 130 -3.72 -7.96 -13.74
CA SER A 130 -3.26 -8.18 -15.11
C SER A 130 -4.11 -9.21 -15.87
N ASP A 131 -4.75 -10.15 -15.18
CA ASP A 131 -5.54 -11.21 -15.80
C ASP A 131 -6.84 -10.71 -16.45
N ILE A 132 -7.31 -9.53 -16.05
CA ILE A 132 -8.50 -8.87 -16.63
C ILE A 132 -8.14 -7.88 -17.75
N LEU A 133 -6.86 -7.75 -18.12
CA LEU A 133 -6.42 -6.89 -19.21
C LEU A 133 -6.45 -7.63 -20.56
N PRO A 134 -6.63 -6.93 -21.70
CA PRO A 134 -6.42 -7.56 -23.00
C PRO A 134 -4.98 -8.06 -23.16
N SER A 135 -4.81 -9.23 -23.77
CA SER A 135 -3.50 -9.84 -24.05
C SER A 135 -2.59 -9.01 -24.95
N SER A 136 -3.17 -8.06 -25.70
CA SER A 136 -2.43 -7.05 -26.46
C SER A 136 -1.78 -5.97 -25.58
N VAL A 137 -2.34 -5.73 -24.39
CA VAL A 137 -1.80 -4.84 -23.36
C VAL A 137 -0.80 -5.62 -22.52
N ASP A 138 -1.24 -6.74 -21.95
CA ASP A 138 -0.41 -7.62 -21.14
C ASP A 138 -0.39 -9.05 -21.71
N PRO A 139 0.71 -9.49 -22.36
CA PRO A 139 0.83 -10.85 -22.87
C PRO A 139 0.73 -11.94 -21.81
N SER A 140 0.85 -11.63 -20.53
CA SER A 140 0.69 -12.55 -19.41
C SER A 140 -0.75 -12.73 -18.94
N SER A 141 -1.67 -11.87 -19.41
CA SER A 141 -3.09 -11.94 -19.08
C SER A 141 -3.76 -13.27 -19.49
N ASN A 142 -4.71 -13.72 -18.67
CA ASN A 142 -5.66 -14.78 -18.99
C ASN A 142 -6.99 -14.29 -19.61
N GLU A 143 -7.16 -12.97 -19.75
CA GLU A 143 -8.34 -12.26 -20.27
C GLU A 143 -9.64 -12.75 -19.63
N ARG A 144 -9.73 -12.75 -18.29
CA ARG A 144 -10.93 -13.15 -17.53
C ARG A 144 -10.83 -12.76 -16.05
N GLU A 145 -11.98 -12.67 -15.40
CA GLU A 145 -12.11 -12.45 -13.96
C GLU A 145 -11.71 -13.72 -13.22
N MET A 146 -10.51 -13.70 -12.65
CA MET A 146 -9.95 -14.84 -11.92
C MET A 146 -9.11 -14.43 -10.72
N PHE A 147 -8.97 -15.37 -9.79
CA PHE A 147 -7.92 -15.34 -8.78
C PHE A 147 -7.32 -16.74 -8.60
N VAL A 148 -6.05 -16.77 -8.20
CA VAL A 148 -5.26 -17.98 -8.03
C VAL A 148 -5.25 -18.36 -6.56
N MET A 149 -5.56 -19.62 -6.28
CA MET A 149 -5.60 -20.17 -4.93
C MET A 149 -4.51 -21.23 -4.79
N ASN A 150 -3.85 -21.31 -3.63
CA ASN A 150 -3.03 -22.46 -3.31
C ASN A 150 -3.95 -23.66 -3.03
N GLY A 151 -4.03 -24.55 -4.03
CA GLY A 151 -4.94 -25.69 -4.04
C GLY A 151 -4.68 -26.73 -2.94
N SER A 152 -3.58 -26.61 -2.19
CA SER A 152 -3.33 -27.47 -1.02
C SER A 152 -4.25 -27.15 0.17
N PHE A 153 -4.84 -25.94 0.22
CA PHE A 153 -5.81 -25.57 1.26
C PHE A 153 -7.24 -26.00 0.95
N PHE A 154 -7.53 -26.44 -0.28
CA PHE A 154 -8.90 -26.68 -0.76
C PHE A 154 -9.72 -27.55 0.20
N GLY A 155 -10.96 -27.12 0.48
CA GLY A 155 -11.89 -27.81 1.38
C GLY A 155 -11.70 -27.50 2.87
N SER A 156 -10.70 -26.68 3.25
CA SER A 156 -10.52 -26.21 4.62
C SER A 156 -11.22 -24.87 4.88
N ASN A 157 -11.39 -24.49 6.16
CA ASN A 157 -11.87 -23.15 6.51
C ASN A 157 -10.88 -22.06 6.08
N THR A 158 -9.57 -22.36 6.14
CA THR A 158 -8.49 -21.49 5.63
C THR A 158 -8.52 -21.32 4.11
N TYR A 159 -9.33 -22.10 3.38
CA TYR A 159 -9.55 -21.83 1.97
C TYR A 159 -10.72 -20.86 1.78
N LEU A 160 -11.72 -20.91 2.66
CA LEU A 160 -12.90 -20.06 2.59
C LEU A 160 -12.61 -18.61 3.03
N ASP A 161 -11.72 -18.41 4.00
CA ASP A 161 -11.27 -17.07 4.38
C ASP A 161 -10.45 -16.42 3.25
N ILE A 162 -9.49 -17.13 2.66
CA ILE A 162 -8.73 -16.65 1.49
C ILE A 162 -9.66 -16.37 0.31
N LEU A 163 -10.70 -17.19 0.08
CA LEU A 163 -11.66 -16.90 -0.99
C LEU A 163 -12.36 -15.55 -0.82
N ALA A 164 -12.77 -15.22 0.40
CA ALA A 164 -13.37 -13.92 0.72
C ALA A 164 -12.36 -12.78 0.51
N HIS A 165 -11.13 -13.00 0.96
CA HIS A 165 -10.03 -12.05 0.81
C HIS A 165 -9.76 -11.72 -0.66
N GLU A 166 -9.50 -12.72 -1.49
CA GLU A 166 -9.15 -12.51 -2.91
C GLU A 166 -10.33 -12.00 -3.73
N PHE A 167 -11.56 -12.40 -3.39
CA PHE A 167 -12.72 -11.87 -4.07
C PHE A 167 -12.96 -10.39 -3.75
N ARG A 168 -12.65 -9.94 -2.53
CA ARG A 168 -12.65 -8.50 -2.22
C ARG A 168 -11.64 -7.72 -3.08
N HIS A 169 -10.43 -8.23 -3.32
CA HIS A 169 -9.49 -7.56 -4.24
C HIS A 169 -10.05 -7.41 -5.65
N MET A 170 -10.72 -8.45 -6.15
CA MET A 170 -11.38 -8.40 -7.46
C MET A 170 -12.50 -7.34 -7.52
N ILE A 171 -13.35 -7.24 -6.49
CA ILE A 171 -14.41 -6.23 -6.44
C ILE A 171 -13.83 -4.81 -6.53
N GLU A 172 -12.80 -4.50 -5.76
CA GLU A 172 -12.19 -3.16 -5.75
C GLU A 172 -11.54 -2.78 -7.07
N SER A 173 -10.95 -3.74 -7.77
CA SER A 173 -10.35 -3.49 -9.09
C SER A 173 -11.33 -2.88 -10.12
N ASN A 174 -12.64 -3.03 -9.90
CA ASN A 174 -13.71 -2.44 -10.71
C ASN A 174 -14.02 -0.97 -10.37
N TYR A 175 -13.61 -0.49 -9.20
CA TYR A 175 -13.97 0.83 -8.68
C TYR A 175 -12.78 1.79 -8.64
N ASP A 176 -11.74 1.42 -7.90
CA ASP A 176 -10.52 2.22 -7.79
C ASP A 176 -9.32 1.29 -7.64
N ALA A 177 -8.26 1.58 -8.40
CA ALA A 177 -7.01 0.85 -8.32
C ALA A 177 -5.99 1.56 -7.42
N ASN A 178 -6.23 2.81 -7.01
CA ASN A 178 -5.21 3.68 -6.41
C ASN A 178 -5.45 3.98 -4.91
N ASP A 179 -6.12 3.07 -4.21
CA ASP A 179 -6.30 3.15 -2.76
C ASP A 179 -5.02 2.84 -1.98
N TRP A 180 -4.99 3.26 -0.71
CA TRP A 180 -3.86 2.98 0.16
C TRP A 180 -3.79 1.51 0.52
N ASP A 181 -2.58 0.96 0.63
CA ASP A 181 -2.36 -0.47 0.98
C ASP A 181 -3.13 -0.91 2.25
N TRP A 182 -3.22 -0.06 3.28
CA TRP A 182 -3.96 -0.37 4.51
C TRP A 182 -5.48 -0.45 4.32
N GLU A 183 -6.01 0.25 3.32
CA GLU A 183 -7.42 0.25 2.95
C GLU A 183 -7.75 -0.99 2.12
N VAL A 184 -6.95 -1.25 1.07
CA VAL A 184 -7.04 -2.43 0.21
C VAL A 184 -6.99 -3.71 1.05
N GLU A 185 -5.86 -3.92 1.74
CA GLU A 185 -5.62 -5.15 2.49
C GLU A 185 -6.45 -5.21 3.77
N GLY A 186 -6.74 -4.06 4.36
CA GLY A 186 -7.61 -3.98 5.53
C GLY A 186 -9.07 -4.32 5.22
N SER A 187 -9.57 -3.93 4.05
CA SER A 187 -10.91 -4.28 3.57
C SER A 187 -11.03 -5.77 3.24
N ALA A 188 -9.98 -6.36 2.65
CA ALA A 188 -9.93 -7.80 2.40
C ALA A 188 -9.94 -8.62 3.70
N MET A 189 -9.16 -8.21 4.71
CA MET A 189 -9.22 -8.82 6.05
C MET A 189 -10.57 -8.55 6.76
N LEU A 190 -11.24 -7.44 6.48
CA LEU A 190 -12.59 -7.16 6.98
C LEU A 190 -13.62 -8.11 6.34
N ALA A 191 -13.48 -8.44 5.05
CA ALA A 191 -14.35 -9.39 4.36
C ALA A 191 -14.34 -10.75 5.08
N GLU A 192 -13.15 -11.25 5.44
CA GLU A 192 -12.99 -12.48 6.23
C GLU A 192 -13.80 -12.43 7.54
N ASP A 193 -13.67 -11.35 8.33
CA ASP A 193 -14.37 -11.21 9.62
C ASP A 193 -15.89 -11.06 9.44
N LEU A 194 -16.36 -10.30 8.45
CA LEU A 194 -17.80 -10.15 8.15
C LEU A 194 -18.45 -11.48 7.76
N LEU A 195 -17.70 -12.36 7.08
CA LEU A 195 -18.11 -13.69 6.66
C LEU A 195 -17.96 -14.77 7.75
N GLY A 196 -17.50 -14.39 8.95
CA GLY A 196 -17.41 -15.28 10.10
C GLY A 196 -16.10 -16.03 10.23
N PHE A 197 -15.03 -15.54 9.59
CA PHE A 197 -13.65 -16.05 9.70
C PHE A 197 -12.74 -15.09 10.48
N PRO A 198 -13.03 -14.74 11.75
CA PRO A 198 -12.33 -13.66 12.44
C PRO A 198 -10.95 -14.04 13.00
N SER A 199 -10.54 -15.30 12.91
CA SER A 199 -9.36 -15.81 13.64
C SER A 199 -8.06 -15.17 13.15
N ASP A 200 -7.84 -15.14 11.84
CA ASP A 200 -6.65 -14.54 11.23
C ASP A 200 -6.65 -13.01 11.34
N PRO A 201 -7.76 -12.29 11.04
CA PRO A 201 -7.87 -10.85 11.28
C PRO A 201 -7.53 -10.46 12.72
N ILE A 202 -8.09 -11.14 13.72
CA ILE A 202 -7.80 -10.85 15.14
C ILE A 202 -6.34 -11.16 15.49
N ALA A 203 -5.81 -12.31 15.06
CA ALA A 203 -4.44 -12.70 15.36
C ALA A 203 -3.43 -11.69 14.79
N ARG A 204 -3.61 -11.27 13.53
CA ARG A 204 -2.78 -10.24 12.89
C ARG A 204 -2.97 -8.87 13.54
N GLY A 205 -4.21 -8.50 13.86
CA GLY A 205 -4.52 -7.28 14.61
C GLY A 205 -3.77 -7.19 15.95
N ASN A 206 -3.69 -8.31 16.68
CA ASN A 206 -2.93 -8.38 17.93
C ASN A 206 -1.40 -8.31 17.73
N MET A 207 -0.88 -8.72 16.56
CA MET A 207 0.53 -8.49 16.22
C MET A 207 0.81 -6.99 16.02
N PHE A 208 -0.09 -6.26 15.37
CA PHE A 208 0.00 -4.79 15.27
C PHE A 208 -0.10 -4.13 16.65
N LEU A 209 -1.07 -4.51 17.47
CA LEU A 209 -1.28 -3.90 18.79
C LEU A 209 -0.09 -4.09 19.74
N ALA A 210 0.75 -5.11 19.52
CA ALA A 210 2.01 -5.28 20.24
C ALA A 210 3.09 -4.25 19.88
N ASN A 211 2.96 -3.55 18.74
CA ASN A 211 3.85 -2.48 18.29
C ASN A 211 3.06 -1.36 17.58
N PRO A 212 2.36 -0.49 18.33
CA PRO A 212 1.45 0.50 17.75
C PRO A 212 2.17 1.72 17.12
N ASP A 213 3.50 1.84 17.27
CA ASP A 213 4.34 2.76 16.48
C ASP A 213 4.64 2.15 15.09
N GLN A 214 3.59 1.71 14.40
CA GLN A 214 3.63 1.26 13.01
C GLN A 214 2.88 2.28 12.15
N GLN A 215 3.55 2.84 11.15
CA GLN A 215 2.97 3.87 10.29
C GLN A 215 1.85 3.30 9.42
N LEU A 216 0.64 3.85 9.57
CA LEU A 216 -0.55 3.37 8.86
C LEU A 216 -0.43 3.45 7.34
N ASN A 217 0.07 4.58 6.82
CA ASN A 217 0.23 4.79 5.38
C ASN A 217 1.61 4.32 4.90
N ARG A 218 2.07 3.14 5.32
CA ARG A 218 3.31 2.50 4.88
C ARG A 218 3.07 1.00 4.71
N TRP A 219 3.72 0.41 3.72
CA TRP A 219 3.85 -1.04 3.58
C TRP A 219 5.32 -1.47 3.67
N VAL A 220 5.57 -2.79 3.67
CA VAL A 220 6.92 -3.35 3.80
C VAL A 220 7.14 -4.54 2.86
N ASP A 221 8.39 -4.72 2.46
CA ASP A 221 8.95 -5.88 1.74
C ASP A 221 9.32 -7.04 2.69
N GLY A 222 8.93 -6.95 3.97
CA GLY A 222 9.31 -7.87 5.04
C GLY A 222 8.13 -8.64 5.62
N ASN A 223 8.04 -8.66 6.96
CA ASN A 223 6.89 -9.29 7.63
C ASN A 223 5.65 -8.38 7.51
N THR A 224 4.76 -8.70 6.58
CA THR A 224 3.52 -7.96 6.30
C THR A 224 2.37 -8.29 7.26
N LEU A 225 2.43 -9.38 8.03
CA LEU A 225 1.35 -9.82 8.93
C LEU A 225 0.82 -8.71 9.88
N PRO A 226 1.65 -7.91 10.58
CA PRO A 226 1.13 -6.81 11.39
C PRO A 226 0.58 -5.64 10.55
N TYR A 227 0.97 -5.48 9.28
CA TYR A 227 0.39 -4.46 8.39
C TYR A 227 -1.02 -4.84 7.95
N TYR A 228 -1.26 -6.11 7.58
CA TYR A 228 -2.60 -6.67 7.45
C TYR A 228 -3.44 -6.46 8.72
N GLY A 229 -2.83 -6.73 9.88
CA GLY A 229 -3.47 -6.52 11.18
C GLY A 229 -3.86 -5.08 11.44
N GLN A 230 -2.98 -4.13 11.14
CA GLN A 230 -3.26 -2.70 11.28
C GLN A 230 -4.40 -2.26 10.34
N GLY A 231 -4.32 -2.63 9.07
CA GLY A 231 -5.36 -2.36 8.07
C GLY A 231 -6.71 -2.92 8.49
N TYR A 232 -6.76 -4.15 8.99
CA TYR A 232 -7.97 -4.77 9.53
C TYR A 232 -8.54 -3.97 10.71
N VAL A 233 -7.73 -3.65 11.72
CA VAL A 233 -8.24 -3.03 12.96
C VAL A 233 -8.81 -1.64 12.67
N ILE A 234 -8.22 -0.86 11.76
CA ILE A 234 -8.79 0.43 11.35
C ILE A 234 -10.02 0.26 10.44
N ASN A 235 -10.02 -0.65 9.46
CA ASN A 235 -11.17 -0.86 8.59
C ASN A 235 -12.39 -1.39 9.36
N ARG A 236 -12.16 -2.28 10.32
CA ARG A 236 -13.21 -2.73 11.23
C ARG A 236 -13.75 -1.59 12.09
N TYR A 237 -12.88 -0.67 12.53
CA TYR A 237 -13.29 0.52 13.25
C TYR A 237 -14.11 1.48 12.38
N ILE A 238 -13.67 1.76 11.16
CA ILE A 238 -14.39 2.58 10.17
C ILE A 238 -15.75 1.95 9.87
N TYR A 239 -15.81 0.64 9.64
CA TYR A 239 -17.06 -0.09 9.42
C TYR A 239 -18.04 0.06 10.59
N ASN A 240 -17.56 -0.01 11.84
CA ASN A 240 -18.40 0.22 13.01
C ASN A 240 -18.89 1.69 13.09
N ARG A 241 -18.07 2.66 12.70
CA ARG A 241 -18.41 4.10 12.75
C ARG A 241 -19.38 4.53 11.64
N LEU A 242 -19.21 3.98 10.44
CA LEU A 242 -19.99 4.31 9.25
C LEU A 242 -21.25 3.44 9.10
N GLY A 243 -21.19 2.19 9.57
CA GLY A 243 -22.17 1.17 9.21
C GLY A 243 -22.01 0.67 7.77
N PRO A 244 -22.74 -0.39 7.39
CA PRO A 244 -22.53 -1.09 6.11
C PRO A 244 -22.71 -0.22 4.88
N ASP A 245 -23.77 0.59 4.83
CA ASP A 245 -24.10 1.38 3.63
C ASP A 245 -23.04 2.45 3.33
N LEU A 246 -22.55 3.15 4.37
CA LEU A 246 -21.53 4.18 4.21
C LEU A 246 -20.12 3.60 4.10
N TYR A 247 -19.86 2.44 4.70
CA TYR A 247 -18.60 1.72 4.46
C TYR A 247 -18.52 1.23 3.02
N ARG A 248 -19.63 0.76 2.43
CA ARG A 248 -19.68 0.46 1.00
C ARG A 248 -19.35 1.68 0.14
N ALA A 249 -19.89 2.85 0.49
CA ALA A 249 -19.57 4.09 -0.21
C ALA A 249 -18.11 4.52 -0.05
N PHE A 250 -17.48 4.15 1.07
CA PHE A 250 -16.05 4.32 1.32
C PHE A 250 -15.23 3.38 0.43
N ALA A 251 -15.50 2.08 0.48
CA ALA A 251 -14.78 1.06 -0.29
C ALA A 251 -14.94 1.16 -1.82
N THR A 252 -15.85 1.99 -2.33
CA THR A 252 -16.03 2.25 -3.77
C THR A 252 -15.76 3.72 -4.14
N ASN A 253 -15.12 4.49 -3.25
CA ASN A 253 -14.86 5.90 -3.49
C ASN A 253 -13.64 6.06 -4.41
N PRO A 254 -13.64 7.01 -5.37
CA PRO A 254 -12.45 7.30 -6.17
C PRO A 254 -11.41 8.19 -5.47
N GLU A 255 -11.72 8.74 -4.29
CA GLU A 255 -10.72 9.32 -3.40
C GLU A 255 -10.26 8.26 -2.40
N HIS A 256 -9.03 8.37 -1.92
CA HIS A 256 -8.42 7.35 -1.06
C HIS A 256 -8.38 7.73 0.43
N GLY A 257 -8.48 6.73 1.29
CA GLY A 257 -8.26 6.81 2.73
C GLY A 257 -9.07 7.90 3.42
N PHE A 258 -8.40 8.75 4.21
CA PHE A 258 -9.08 9.78 4.98
C PHE A 258 -9.80 10.83 4.13
N GLN A 259 -9.42 11.01 2.86
CA GLN A 259 -10.11 11.94 1.96
C GLN A 259 -11.49 11.41 1.54
N ALA A 260 -11.62 10.09 1.32
CA ALA A 260 -12.92 9.44 1.12
C ALA A 260 -13.84 9.64 2.32
N ILE A 261 -13.30 9.50 3.53
CA ILE A 261 -14.05 9.72 4.77
C ILE A 261 -14.51 11.18 4.88
N ASP A 262 -13.66 12.15 4.58
CA ASP A 262 -14.01 13.58 4.58
C ASP A 262 -15.18 13.86 3.64
N MET A 263 -15.14 13.29 2.43
CA MET A 263 -16.21 13.41 1.44
C MET A 263 -17.51 12.78 1.92
N ILE A 264 -17.46 11.53 2.39
CA ILE A 264 -18.64 10.81 2.86
C ILE A 264 -19.28 11.52 4.06
N ALA A 265 -18.46 12.01 4.98
CA ALA A 265 -18.93 12.76 6.13
C ALA A 265 -19.63 14.06 5.70
N ALA A 266 -19.02 14.82 4.79
CA ALA A 266 -19.59 16.06 4.27
C ALA A 266 -20.92 15.82 3.52
N GLU A 267 -21.00 14.79 2.69
CA GLU A 267 -22.20 14.44 1.92
C GLU A 267 -23.36 13.97 2.80
N ASN A 268 -23.05 13.33 3.92
CA ASN A 268 -24.05 12.76 4.84
C ASN A 268 -24.29 13.63 6.09
N GLY A 269 -23.63 14.79 6.19
CA GLY A 269 -23.79 15.72 7.31
C GLY A 269 -23.31 15.14 8.65
N LEU A 270 -22.25 14.32 8.62
CA LEU A 270 -21.62 13.75 9.80
C LEU A 270 -20.64 14.75 10.42
N ASP A 271 -20.58 14.78 11.75
CA ASP A 271 -19.77 15.74 12.52
C ASP A 271 -18.39 15.15 12.86
N PHE A 272 -17.69 14.63 11.86
CA PHE A 272 -16.31 14.14 11.94
C PHE A 272 -15.65 14.18 10.57
N ASP A 273 -14.32 14.14 10.56
CA ASP A 273 -13.48 14.00 9.37
C ASP A 273 -12.55 12.78 9.55
N GLY A 274 -11.74 12.47 8.53
CA GLY A 274 -10.82 11.34 8.57
C GLY A 274 -9.76 11.47 9.68
N MET A 275 -9.34 12.69 10.02
CA MET A 275 -8.44 12.90 11.16
C MET A 275 -9.14 12.61 12.50
N THR A 276 -10.43 12.96 12.62
CA THR A 276 -11.25 12.61 13.79
C THR A 276 -11.35 11.10 13.94
N ILE A 277 -11.62 10.36 12.85
CA ILE A 277 -11.64 8.89 12.86
C ILE A 277 -10.28 8.32 13.28
N PHE A 278 -9.18 8.85 12.76
CA PHE A 278 -7.84 8.42 13.15
C PHE A 278 -7.57 8.63 14.65
N LEU A 279 -7.90 9.80 15.20
CA LEU A 279 -7.67 10.11 16.62
C LEU A 279 -8.59 9.31 17.55
N ASP A 280 -9.86 9.16 17.20
CA ASP A 280 -10.79 8.31 17.94
C ASP A 280 -10.33 6.85 17.93
N TRP A 281 -9.82 6.36 16.78
CA TRP A 281 -9.26 5.03 16.64
C TRP A 281 -8.05 4.82 17.55
N LEU A 282 -7.08 5.76 17.57
CA LEU A 282 -5.93 5.67 18.47
C LEU A 282 -6.34 5.59 19.94
N ALA A 283 -7.37 6.34 20.34
CA ALA A 283 -7.94 6.22 21.68
C ALA A 283 -8.62 4.85 21.88
N ALA A 284 -9.41 4.38 20.91
CA ALA A 284 -10.04 3.05 20.95
C ALA A 284 -9.03 1.93 21.19
N LEU A 285 -7.86 1.96 20.51
CA LEU A 285 -6.80 0.97 20.72
C LEU A 285 -6.36 0.87 22.20
N ALA A 286 -6.46 1.96 22.96
CA ALA A 286 -6.08 2.00 24.37
C ALA A 286 -7.20 1.59 25.34
N ILE A 287 -8.48 1.87 25.02
CA ILE A 287 -9.58 1.79 26.00
C ILE A 287 -10.77 0.93 25.58
N HIS A 288 -10.75 0.29 24.40
CA HIS A 288 -11.89 -0.51 23.93
C HIS A 288 -12.30 -1.63 24.90
N SER A 289 -11.37 -2.14 25.70
CA SER A 289 -11.63 -3.18 26.71
C SER A 289 -12.29 -2.67 27.99
N ASP A 290 -12.46 -1.35 28.16
CA ASP A 290 -13.13 -0.76 29.31
C ASP A 290 -14.65 -0.77 29.09
N GLU A 291 -15.37 -1.46 29.97
CA GLU A 291 -16.85 -1.58 29.91
C GLU A 291 -17.58 -0.23 30.04
N ASN A 292 -16.92 0.80 30.57
CA ASN A 292 -17.46 2.15 30.72
C ASN A 292 -16.99 3.09 29.59
N ALA A 293 -16.19 2.62 28.63
CA ALA A 293 -15.82 3.41 27.48
C ALA A 293 -17.05 3.73 26.60
N PRO A 294 -17.16 4.96 26.08
CA PRO A 294 -18.15 5.29 25.06
C PRO A 294 -18.15 4.32 23.88
N GLU A 295 -19.33 4.11 23.27
CA GLU A 295 -19.52 3.18 22.14
C GLU A 295 -18.58 3.47 20.95
N ILE A 296 -18.23 4.75 20.75
CA ILE A 296 -17.29 5.17 19.70
C ILE A 296 -15.88 4.59 19.85
N TYR A 297 -15.52 4.03 21.01
CA TYR A 297 -14.21 3.41 21.26
C TYR A 297 -14.26 1.88 21.27
N GLN A 298 -15.40 1.27 20.95
CA GLN A 298 -15.51 -0.19 20.89
C GLN A 298 -14.76 -0.75 19.69
N LEU A 299 -14.08 -1.87 19.92
CA LEU A 299 -13.45 -2.69 18.88
C LEU A 299 -14.00 -4.11 18.92
N ARG A 300 -13.60 -4.91 17.94
CA ARG A 300 -13.95 -6.33 17.85
C ARG A 300 -13.45 -7.10 19.08
N ASP A 301 -14.34 -7.88 19.69
CA ASP A 301 -13.97 -8.85 20.75
C ASP A 301 -12.82 -9.76 20.29
N GLY A 302 -11.83 -9.95 21.17
CA GLY A 302 -10.64 -10.76 20.91
C GLY A 302 -9.38 -9.95 20.57
N LEU A 303 -9.52 -8.65 20.28
CA LEU A 303 -8.38 -7.74 20.16
C LEU A 303 -7.80 -7.38 21.53
N ASP A 304 -6.48 -7.27 21.60
CA ASP A 304 -5.74 -6.76 22.75
C ASP A 304 -5.83 -5.21 22.81
N THR A 305 -5.35 -4.62 23.90
CA THR A 305 -5.12 -3.16 23.93
C THR A 305 -3.71 -2.84 23.46
N ALA A 306 -3.52 -1.65 22.90
CA ALA A 306 -2.21 -1.19 22.43
C ALA A 306 -1.13 -1.33 23.51
N ALA A 307 0.00 -1.90 23.12
CA ALA A 307 1.20 -1.96 23.94
C ALA A 307 1.60 -0.54 24.38
N ASN A 308 2.00 -0.42 25.64
CA ASN A 308 2.29 0.87 26.25
C ASN A 308 3.48 0.79 27.19
N THR A 309 4.14 1.94 27.36
CA THR A 309 5.25 2.13 28.29
C THR A 309 4.73 2.64 29.64
N GLY A 310 4.99 1.90 30.71
CA GLY A 310 4.61 2.31 32.06
C GLY A 310 5.57 3.33 32.68
N ILE A 311 5.08 4.50 33.07
CA ILE A 311 5.84 5.54 33.79
C ILE A 311 5.42 5.55 35.27
N ASN A 312 6.36 5.28 36.17
CA ASN A 312 6.12 5.18 37.62
C ASN A 312 7.13 5.97 38.48
N LYS A 313 7.92 6.84 37.86
CA LYS A 313 8.91 7.71 38.51
C LYS A 313 8.75 9.12 38.00
N PHE A 314 8.87 10.09 38.90
CA PHE A 314 8.81 11.52 38.58
C PHE A 314 9.97 12.25 39.30
N PRO A 315 10.64 13.21 38.65
CA PRO A 315 10.43 13.60 37.25
C PRO A 315 10.87 12.51 36.27
N THR A 316 10.29 12.52 35.08
CA THR A 316 10.70 11.68 33.93
C THR A 316 10.79 12.56 32.69
N ALA A 317 11.84 12.38 31.89
CA ALA A 317 11.98 12.99 30.58
C ALA A 317 12.11 11.89 29.52
N VAL A 318 11.44 12.09 28.38
CA VAL A 318 11.49 11.22 27.20
C VAL A 318 11.93 12.05 26.00
N ASP A 319 12.81 11.47 25.18
CA ASP A 319 13.40 12.07 23.98
C ASP A 319 13.53 10.96 22.94
N THR A 320 12.62 10.94 21.97
CA THR A 320 12.43 9.81 21.05
C THR A 320 11.72 10.25 19.76
N THR A 321 11.47 9.29 18.88
CA THR A 321 10.69 9.46 17.67
C THR A 321 9.43 8.61 17.69
N VAL A 322 8.44 8.99 16.87
CA VAL A 322 7.26 8.19 16.53
C VAL A 322 7.03 8.29 15.03
N SER A 323 6.54 7.22 14.41
CA SER A 323 6.23 7.15 12.98
C SER A 323 5.00 8.01 12.64
N GLN A 324 4.89 8.44 11.38
CA GLN A 324 3.70 9.20 10.94
C GLN A 324 2.47 8.29 10.99
N TYR A 325 1.30 8.84 11.29
CA TYR A 325 0.05 8.08 11.43
C TYR A 325 0.18 6.85 12.34
N ALA A 326 0.98 7.00 13.39
CA ALA A 326 1.21 6.02 14.44
C ALA A 326 1.21 6.73 15.80
N ALA A 327 1.29 5.97 16.89
CA ALA A 327 1.29 6.56 18.22
C ALA A 327 2.11 5.78 19.25
N ASP A 328 2.74 6.54 20.14
CA ASP A 328 3.33 6.05 21.37
C ASP A 328 2.36 6.18 22.54
N TYR A 329 2.25 5.12 23.34
CA TYR A 329 1.34 5.04 24.48
C TYR A 329 2.11 4.97 25.80
N TYR A 330 1.83 5.91 26.71
CA TYR A 330 2.45 5.99 28.03
C TYR A 330 1.41 5.85 29.13
N ARG A 331 1.43 4.73 29.86
CA ARG A 331 0.55 4.51 31.01
C ARG A 331 1.17 5.07 32.28
N LEU A 332 0.45 5.92 32.98
CA LEU A 332 0.98 6.70 34.09
C LEU A 332 0.59 6.10 35.45
N PHE A 333 1.57 5.95 36.34
CA PHE A 333 1.41 5.35 37.66
C PHE A 333 1.89 6.31 38.75
N GLY A 334 1.02 6.65 39.69
CA GLY A 334 1.33 7.48 40.83
C GLY A 334 0.05 8.04 41.44
N ASP A 335 0.19 9.06 42.27
CA ASP A 335 -0.91 9.84 42.86
C ASP A 335 -0.52 11.33 42.86
N GLY A 336 -1.51 12.22 42.85
CA GLY A 336 -1.30 13.66 42.92
C GLY A 336 -1.19 14.36 41.57
N PRO A 337 -0.98 15.68 41.57
CA PRO A 337 -0.87 16.49 40.36
C PRO A 337 0.42 16.14 39.59
N VAL A 338 0.35 16.28 38.27
CA VAL A 338 1.47 16.18 37.34
C VAL A 338 1.39 17.32 36.35
N THR A 339 2.53 17.90 36.03
CA THR A 339 2.71 18.83 34.91
C THR A 339 3.45 18.12 33.77
N LEU A 340 2.85 18.10 32.59
CA LEU A 340 3.45 17.71 31.32
C LEU A 340 3.99 18.96 30.62
N ASN A 341 5.24 18.90 30.14
CA ASN A 341 5.78 19.81 29.13
C ASN A 341 6.13 18.99 27.89
N PHE A 342 5.50 19.29 26.75
CA PHE A 342 5.70 18.61 25.48
C PHE A 342 6.38 19.55 24.46
N THR A 343 7.24 19.00 23.61
CA THR A 343 7.84 19.69 22.48
C THR A 343 7.99 18.72 21.31
N GLY A 344 7.27 19.00 20.22
CA GLY A 344 7.39 18.29 18.96
C GLY A 344 8.27 19.04 17.96
N SER A 345 8.89 18.33 17.02
CA SER A 345 9.54 18.95 15.85
C SER A 345 8.51 19.68 14.96
N ASN A 346 8.91 20.81 14.36
CA ASN A 346 8.04 21.59 13.46
C ASN A 346 8.05 21.09 12.01
N HIS A 347 9.07 20.32 11.65
CA HIS A 347 9.22 19.71 10.34
C HIS A 347 9.87 18.34 10.50
N THR A 348 9.61 17.46 9.55
CA THR A 348 10.35 16.21 9.37
C THR A 348 10.90 16.14 7.95
N GLN A 349 11.88 15.28 7.71
CA GLN A 349 12.41 15.09 6.36
C GLN A 349 11.32 14.51 5.44
N LEU A 350 11.28 14.96 4.19
CA LEU A 350 10.34 14.43 3.20
C LEU A 350 10.73 13.00 2.78
N ILE A 351 12.03 12.79 2.56
CA ILE A 351 12.68 11.52 2.27
C ILE A 351 14.02 11.48 3.01
N LYS A 352 14.75 10.36 2.95
CA LYS A 352 16.01 10.15 3.70
C LYS A 352 17.15 11.11 3.35
N VAL A 353 17.07 11.78 2.21
CA VAL A 353 18.07 12.73 1.74
C VAL A 353 17.52 14.16 1.69
N LEU A 354 18.43 15.13 1.84
CA LEU A 354 18.16 16.54 1.54
C LEU A 354 18.65 16.85 0.11
N PRO A 355 18.17 17.95 -0.52
CA PRO A 355 18.70 18.43 -1.79
C PRO A 355 20.23 18.52 -1.79
N VAL A 356 20.87 18.14 -2.90
CA VAL A 356 22.34 18.16 -3.04
C VAL A 356 22.82 19.60 -3.10
N SER A 357 22.06 20.46 -3.78
CA SER A 357 22.27 21.89 -3.81
C SER A 357 20.95 22.64 -3.56
N GLY A 358 21.04 23.94 -3.27
CA GLY A 358 19.86 24.75 -3.06
C GLY A 358 18.95 24.31 -1.89
N GLU A 359 17.65 24.52 -2.06
CA GLU A 359 16.56 24.19 -1.14
C GLU A 359 15.56 23.16 -1.73
N HIS A 360 15.63 22.90 -3.04
CA HIS A 360 14.72 22.05 -3.79
C HIS A 360 15.45 20.93 -4.53
N MET A 361 14.71 19.86 -4.80
CA MET A 361 15.09 18.78 -5.70
C MET A 361 13.88 18.37 -6.53
N TRP A 362 14.10 17.75 -7.69
CA TRP A 362 13.02 17.07 -8.38
C TRP A 362 12.71 15.78 -7.64
N LEU A 363 11.43 15.53 -7.36
CA LEU A 363 10.95 14.33 -6.69
C LEU A 363 9.80 13.74 -7.48
N ALA A 364 9.87 12.47 -7.84
CA ALA A 364 8.71 11.71 -8.24
C ALA A 364 7.87 11.41 -7.00
N ASN A 365 6.59 11.77 -7.03
CA ASN A 365 5.68 11.50 -5.92
C ASN A 365 5.65 10.01 -5.56
N ARG A 366 5.25 9.71 -4.33
CA ARG A 366 4.96 8.35 -3.89
C ARG A 366 3.53 7.99 -4.29
N ALA A 367 3.34 7.00 -5.15
CA ALA A 367 2.03 6.51 -5.55
C ALA A 367 2.11 5.07 -6.08
N ASN A 368 1.09 4.28 -5.81
CA ASN A 368 0.90 2.96 -6.43
C ASN A 368 0.33 3.15 -7.85
N TYR A 369 0.37 2.12 -8.69
CA TYR A 369 -0.21 2.10 -10.04
C TYR A 369 0.13 3.35 -10.89
N SER A 370 1.36 3.83 -10.81
CA SER A 370 1.72 5.14 -11.35
C SER A 370 2.74 5.07 -12.47
N SER A 371 2.75 6.10 -13.33
CA SER A 371 3.74 6.30 -14.38
C SER A 371 4.09 7.79 -14.45
N MET A 372 5.04 8.19 -13.62
CA MET A 372 5.47 9.58 -13.48
C MET A 372 6.60 9.90 -14.47
N ARG A 373 6.57 11.08 -15.07
CA ARG A 373 7.53 11.51 -16.09
C ARG A 373 8.06 12.92 -15.84
N LEU A 374 9.32 13.11 -16.17
CA LEU A 374 9.97 14.41 -16.23
C LEU A 374 10.69 14.50 -17.59
N THR A 375 10.16 15.30 -18.51
CA THR A 375 10.63 15.36 -19.92
C THR A 375 11.11 16.75 -20.32
N HIS A 376 12.21 16.85 -21.06
CA HIS A 376 12.73 18.12 -21.61
C HIS A 376 13.30 17.93 -23.02
N GLU A 377 13.24 18.98 -23.85
CA GLU A 377 13.79 19.02 -25.21
C GLU A 377 15.10 19.82 -25.26
N PHE A 378 16.15 19.19 -25.79
CA PHE A 378 17.47 19.79 -25.93
C PHE A 378 17.89 19.94 -27.39
N ASP A 379 18.47 21.09 -27.74
CA ASP A 379 19.11 21.33 -29.03
C ASP A 379 20.59 20.99 -28.96
N LEU A 380 20.96 19.82 -29.47
CA LEU A 380 22.36 19.38 -29.58
C LEU A 380 22.93 19.66 -30.98
N SER A 381 22.25 20.42 -31.84
CA SER A 381 22.68 20.68 -33.22
C SER A 381 23.97 21.49 -33.33
N GLY A 382 24.32 22.23 -32.28
CA GLY A 382 25.50 23.10 -32.22
C GLY A 382 26.77 22.45 -31.67
N VAL A 383 26.74 21.18 -31.27
CA VAL A 383 27.86 20.49 -30.61
C VAL A 383 28.23 19.20 -31.34
N ASP A 384 29.50 18.78 -31.23
CA ASP A 384 30.03 17.54 -31.82
C ASP A 384 29.96 16.34 -30.86
N SER A 385 29.77 16.62 -29.57
CA SER A 385 29.60 15.66 -28.47
C SER A 385 28.79 16.33 -27.37
N ALA A 386 28.09 15.54 -26.55
CA ALA A 386 27.33 16.05 -25.41
C ALA A 386 27.32 15.00 -24.29
N THR A 387 27.25 15.48 -23.06
CA THR A 387 27.20 14.63 -21.87
C THR A 387 26.05 15.08 -20.97
N LEU A 388 25.22 14.15 -20.52
CA LEU A 388 24.25 14.43 -19.45
C LEU A 388 24.87 14.05 -18.10
N GLU A 389 24.86 15.00 -17.17
CA GLU A 389 25.23 14.80 -15.76
C GLU A 389 23.99 15.03 -14.88
N TYR A 390 23.83 14.25 -13.81
CA TYR A 390 22.78 14.45 -12.81
C TYR A 390 23.15 13.76 -11.49
N ASN A 391 22.52 14.20 -10.40
CA ASN A 391 22.46 13.46 -9.15
C ASN A 391 21.13 12.69 -9.08
N VAL A 392 21.17 11.44 -8.63
CA VAL A 392 19.99 10.60 -8.43
C VAL A 392 20.02 9.94 -7.06
N PHE A 393 18.87 9.92 -6.39
CA PHE A 393 18.59 9.09 -5.22
C PHE A 393 17.37 8.25 -5.55
N HIS A 394 17.40 6.96 -5.20
CA HIS A 394 16.21 6.11 -5.33
C HIS A 394 16.07 5.21 -4.11
N GLU A 395 14.85 5.11 -3.62
CA GLU A 395 14.39 4.11 -2.69
C GLU A 395 13.04 3.61 -3.19
N ILE A 396 13.04 2.58 -4.01
CA ILE A 396 11.89 2.04 -4.74
C ILE A 396 11.88 0.51 -4.63
N GLU A 397 10.73 -0.13 -4.81
CA GLU A 397 10.63 -1.58 -4.62
C GLU A 397 11.54 -2.35 -5.58
N GLN A 398 12.28 -3.32 -5.04
CA GLN A 398 13.22 -4.10 -5.85
C GLN A 398 12.48 -5.14 -6.70
N GLY A 399 12.59 -5.02 -8.02
CA GLY A 399 12.07 -6.01 -8.97
C GLY A 399 10.59 -5.85 -9.35
N TYR A 400 9.95 -4.78 -8.89
CA TYR A 400 8.54 -4.44 -9.19
C TYR A 400 8.43 -2.98 -9.65
N ASP A 401 9.03 -2.07 -8.89
CA ASP A 401 9.15 -0.66 -9.22
C ASP A 401 10.41 -0.37 -10.04
N PHE A 402 10.26 0.48 -11.05
CA PHE A 402 11.36 0.78 -11.97
C PHE A 402 11.41 2.26 -12.36
N ALA A 403 12.62 2.84 -12.37
CA ALA A 403 12.84 4.14 -12.98
C ALA A 403 13.82 4.08 -14.17
N TYR A 404 13.47 4.77 -15.25
CA TYR A 404 14.13 4.72 -16.53
C TYR A 404 14.64 6.10 -16.93
N LEU A 405 15.78 6.12 -17.61
CA LEU A 405 16.24 7.28 -18.37
C LEU A 405 16.16 6.94 -19.86
N THR A 406 15.45 7.77 -20.63
CA THR A 406 15.21 7.51 -22.05
C THR A 406 15.39 8.76 -22.91
N ILE A 407 15.65 8.55 -24.19
CA ILE A 407 15.84 9.60 -25.20
C ILE A 407 14.98 9.35 -26.44
N SER A 408 14.43 10.43 -27.01
CA SER A 408 13.68 10.42 -28.25
C SER A 408 14.31 11.38 -29.27
N THR A 409 14.29 10.98 -30.55
CA THR A 409 14.79 11.78 -31.68
C THR A 409 13.69 12.07 -32.72
N ASP A 410 12.44 11.67 -32.43
CA ASP A 410 11.30 11.76 -33.34
C ASP A 410 10.11 12.52 -32.75
N GLY A 411 10.39 13.42 -31.79
CA GLY A 411 9.38 14.24 -31.14
C GLY A 411 8.58 13.50 -30.07
N GLY A 412 9.17 12.48 -29.43
CA GLY A 412 8.56 11.72 -28.34
C GLY A 412 7.69 10.55 -28.79
N GLN A 413 7.73 10.17 -30.08
CA GLN A 413 6.96 9.04 -30.62
C GLN A 413 7.60 7.70 -30.23
N THR A 414 8.93 7.61 -30.28
CA THR A 414 9.70 6.46 -29.80
C THR A 414 10.77 6.89 -28.81
N TRP A 415 11.05 6.01 -27.84
CA TRP A 415 11.99 6.24 -26.75
C TRP A 415 13.01 5.10 -26.69
N GLN A 416 14.29 5.45 -26.58
CA GLN A 416 15.40 4.51 -26.44
C GLN A 416 16.02 4.66 -25.04
N PRO A 417 16.43 3.56 -24.38
CA PRO A 417 17.09 3.66 -23.08
C PRO A 417 18.43 4.37 -23.18
N LEU A 418 18.74 5.14 -22.14
CA LEU A 418 20.07 5.66 -21.84
C LEU A 418 20.57 5.00 -20.57
N VAL A 419 21.88 4.74 -20.53
CA VAL A 419 22.53 4.06 -19.40
C VAL A 419 23.60 4.97 -18.81
N GLY A 420 23.48 5.23 -17.51
CA GLY A 420 24.50 5.95 -16.73
C GLY A 420 25.70 5.05 -16.43
N GLU A 421 26.89 5.66 -16.32
CA GLU A 421 28.13 4.94 -15.97
C GLU A 421 28.05 4.27 -14.59
N GLN A 422 27.34 4.87 -13.63
CA GLN A 422 27.19 4.38 -12.26
C GLN A 422 25.77 3.87 -11.98
N MET A 423 24.95 3.69 -13.02
CA MET A 423 23.56 3.25 -12.89
C MET A 423 23.52 1.94 -12.12
N GLN A 424 22.98 2.01 -10.90
CA GLN A 424 22.82 0.89 -9.98
C GLN A 424 21.69 -0.07 -10.41
N GLY A 425 21.41 -0.11 -11.71
CA GLY A 425 20.50 -1.03 -12.34
C GLY A 425 21.21 -2.33 -12.69
N GLU A 426 20.81 -3.39 -11.98
CA GLU A 426 21.28 -4.74 -12.25
C GLU A 426 20.62 -5.31 -13.52
N GLY A 427 21.13 -6.45 -14.02
CA GLY A 427 20.73 -7.05 -15.30
C GLY A 427 19.44 -7.89 -15.24
N PRO A 428 19.17 -8.73 -16.26
CA PRO A 428 17.96 -9.56 -16.36
C PRO A 428 17.70 -10.57 -15.22
N ASN A 429 18.64 -10.74 -14.27
CA ASN A 429 18.41 -11.58 -13.08
C ASN A 429 17.68 -10.81 -11.96
N ASP A 430 17.56 -9.49 -12.11
CA ASP A 430 17.03 -8.54 -11.13
C ASP A 430 15.73 -7.88 -11.63
N ASP A 431 15.27 -8.30 -12.81
CA ASP A 431 13.88 -8.22 -13.27
C ASP A 431 13.29 -9.63 -13.27
N PRO A 432 13.00 -10.21 -12.09
CA PRO A 432 12.51 -11.58 -12.00
C PRO A 432 11.14 -11.73 -12.70
N ALA A 433 10.42 -10.62 -12.95
CA ALA A 433 9.14 -10.56 -13.63
C ALA A 433 9.23 -10.48 -15.17
N ASP A 434 10.43 -10.26 -15.75
CA ASP A 434 10.61 -9.91 -17.18
C ASP A 434 9.67 -8.74 -17.61
N ALA A 435 9.43 -7.81 -16.68
CA ALA A 435 8.49 -6.69 -16.81
C ALA A 435 9.19 -5.36 -17.09
N ALA A 436 10.51 -5.30 -16.93
CA ALA A 436 11.28 -4.10 -17.16
C ALA A 436 11.24 -3.68 -18.63
N LEU A 437 11.16 -2.37 -18.84
CA LEU A 437 10.97 -1.80 -20.17
C LEU A 437 12.26 -1.76 -21.00
N THR A 438 13.42 -1.98 -20.36
CA THR A 438 14.75 -1.80 -20.94
C THR A 438 15.78 -2.68 -20.23
N ASP A 439 16.93 -2.95 -20.87
CA ASP A 439 17.99 -3.82 -20.31
C ASP A 439 18.70 -3.24 -19.05
N ARG A 440 18.46 -1.98 -18.69
CA ARG A 440 19.00 -1.31 -17.48
C ARG A 440 18.10 -0.18 -16.97
N PHE A 441 17.83 -0.16 -15.68
CA PHE A 441 16.89 0.73 -15.01
C PHE A 441 17.24 0.85 -13.52
N TYR A 442 16.77 1.88 -12.82
CA TYR A 442 16.89 1.96 -11.37
C TYR A 442 15.80 1.10 -10.71
N THR A 443 16.18 0.38 -9.64
CA THR A 443 15.28 -0.37 -8.76
C THR A 443 15.99 -0.57 -7.40
N GLY A 444 15.27 -0.80 -6.31
CA GLY A 444 15.87 -0.99 -4.99
C GLY A 444 16.32 0.33 -4.31
N ARG A 445 17.46 0.30 -3.60
CA ARG A 445 17.87 1.40 -2.71
C ARG A 445 19.31 1.86 -2.96
N SER A 446 19.50 3.14 -3.32
CA SER A 446 20.84 3.73 -3.48
C SER A 446 21.53 4.07 -2.16
N GLY A 447 20.75 4.25 -1.09
CA GLY A 447 21.22 4.63 0.25
C GLY A 447 21.54 6.12 0.42
N ASP A 448 22.17 6.75 -0.57
CA ASP A 448 22.46 8.19 -0.64
C ASP A 448 22.45 8.64 -2.12
N TRP A 449 22.75 9.91 -2.38
CA TRP A 449 22.89 10.47 -3.72
C TRP A 449 24.04 9.83 -4.50
N VAL A 450 23.75 9.43 -5.73
CA VAL A 450 24.72 8.97 -6.72
C VAL A 450 24.86 10.02 -7.80
N LYS A 451 26.10 10.35 -8.20
CA LYS A 451 26.35 11.19 -9.37
C LYS A 451 26.49 10.31 -10.61
N GLU A 452 25.72 10.64 -11.64
CA GLU A 452 25.65 9.91 -12.90
C GLU A 452 26.21 10.71 -14.06
N THR A 453 26.62 9.99 -15.09
CA THR A 453 27.11 10.55 -16.35
C THR A 453 26.68 9.65 -17.49
N VAL A 454 26.14 10.25 -18.55
CA VAL A 454 25.63 9.55 -19.74
C VAL A 454 26.21 10.21 -20.98
N ASP A 455 26.83 9.42 -21.86
CA ASP A 455 27.32 9.89 -23.16
C ASP A 455 26.15 10.07 -24.14
N LEU A 456 25.95 11.30 -24.60
CA LEU A 456 24.95 11.66 -25.61
C LEU A 456 25.57 11.93 -26.98
N SER A 457 26.87 11.65 -27.18
CA SER A 457 27.59 12.00 -28.42
C SER A 457 26.99 11.38 -29.68
N ALA A 458 26.34 10.21 -29.56
CA ALA A 458 25.62 9.59 -30.67
C ALA A 458 24.44 10.44 -31.19
N TYR A 459 23.96 11.39 -30.39
CA TYR A 459 22.84 12.27 -30.69
C TYR A 459 23.26 13.73 -30.92
N ALA A 460 24.57 14.02 -30.97
CA ALA A 460 25.09 15.32 -31.35
C ALA A 460 24.65 15.69 -32.79
N GLY A 461 24.40 16.97 -33.05
CA GLY A 461 23.96 17.45 -34.37
C GLY A 461 22.44 17.45 -34.62
N GLN A 462 21.61 17.14 -33.63
CA GLN A 462 20.14 17.09 -33.77
C GLN A 462 19.40 17.55 -32.50
N MET A 463 18.08 17.69 -32.61
CA MET A 463 17.17 17.89 -31.47
C MET A 463 16.88 16.54 -30.80
N VAL A 464 16.80 16.53 -29.48
CA VAL A 464 16.45 15.34 -28.70
C VAL A 464 15.48 15.68 -27.59
N GLN A 465 14.68 14.71 -27.13
CA GLN A 465 13.97 14.80 -25.86
C GLN A 465 14.53 13.77 -24.89
N ILE A 466 14.79 14.18 -23.65
CA ILE A 466 15.23 13.28 -22.58
C ILE A 466 14.12 13.17 -21.55
N ARG A 467 13.88 11.96 -21.04
CA ARG A 467 12.84 11.67 -20.05
C ARG A 467 13.37 10.78 -18.93
N PHE A 468 13.09 11.20 -17.71
CA PHE A 468 13.06 10.32 -16.54
C PHE A 468 11.64 9.81 -16.35
N GLU A 469 11.47 8.50 -16.19
CA GLU A 469 10.15 7.87 -16.03
C GLU A 469 10.20 6.90 -14.85
N TYR A 470 9.32 7.06 -13.86
CA TYR A 470 9.19 6.16 -12.71
C TYR A 470 7.84 5.44 -12.80
N VAL A 471 7.88 4.12 -12.82
CA VAL A 471 6.72 3.24 -12.96
C VAL A 471 6.61 2.40 -11.70
N THR A 472 5.42 2.38 -11.10
CA THR A 472 5.12 1.61 -9.89
C THR A 472 4.05 0.56 -10.13
N ASP A 473 4.16 -0.54 -9.38
CA ASP A 473 3.21 -1.64 -9.39
C ASP A 473 2.01 -1.32 -8.43
N PRO A 474 1.09 -2.29 -8.21
CA PRO A 474 -0.13 -2.07 -7.44
C PRO A 474 -0.03 -1.68 -5.96
N ILE A 475 1.05 -2.05 -5.28
CA ILE A 475 1.14 -2.01 -3.81
C ILE A 475 2.58 -1.69 -3.41
N LEU A 476 2.81 -1.27 -2.17
CA LEU A 476 4.15 -1.08 -1.62
C LEU A 476 4.98 0.00 -2.31
N THR A 477 4.96 1.19 -1.70
CA THR A 477 5.83 2.29 -2.11
C THR A 477 6.83 2.69 -1.02
N PHE A 478 8.01 3.12 -1.46
CA PHE A 478 9.11 3.59 -0.60
C PHE A 478 9.36 5.10 -0.78
N GLY A 479 10.60 5.56 -0.57
CA GLY A 479 10.98 6.98 -0.66
C GLY A 479 10.94 7.57 -2.08
N GLY A 480 10.76 6.75 -3.12
CA GLY A 480 10.61 7.19 -4.50
C GLY A 480 11.94 7.51 -5.19
N LEU A 481 11.87 8.35 -6.23
CA LEU A 481 13.00 8.78 -7.04
C LEU A 481 13.20 10.30 -6.92
N ALA A 482 14.40 10.73 -6.56
CA ALA A 482 14.79 12.13 -6.54
C ALA A 482 15.96 12.42 -7.50
N LEU A 483 15.92 13.60 -8.13
CA LEU A 483 16.92 14.10 -9.07
C LEU A 483 17.34 15.50 -8.69
N ASP A 484 18.62 15.82 -8.88
CA ASP A 484 19.17 17.16 -8.64
C ASP A 484 20.37 17.42 -9.59
N ASN A 485 20.75 18.69 -9.76
CA ASN A 485 21.90 19.15 -10.55
C ASN A 485 21.98 18.54 -11.97
N LEU A 486 20.86 18.54 -12.70
CA LEU A 486 20.78 18.05 -14.08
C LEU A 486 21.51 19.03 -15.01
N ALA A 487 22.46 18.54 -15.81
CA ALA A 487 23.30 19.40 -16.63
C ALA A 487 23.67 18.78 -17.98
N ILE A 488 23.77 19.63 -19.00
CA ILE A 488 24.45 19.32 -20.27
C ILE A 488 25.47 20.43 -20.53
N PRO A 489 26.71 20.28 -20.01
CA PRO A 489 27.69 21.36 -20.00
C PRO A 489 28.03 21.91 -21.39
N GLU A 490 28.03 21.06 -22.43
CA GLU A 490 28.43 21.43 -23.79
C GLU A 490 27.47 22.43 -24.45
N ILE A 491 26.21 22.50 -23.99
CA ILE A 491 25.22 23.51 -24.42
C ILE A 491 24.94 24.55 -23.32
N GLY A 492 25.62 24.47 -22.18
CA GLY A 492 25.46 25.37 -21.04
C GLY A 492 24.13 25.21 -20.29
N PHE A 493 23.52 24.02 -20.34
CA PHE A 493 22.30 23.71 -19.59
C PHE A 493 22.63 23.27 -18.16
N TYR A 494 21.85 23.77 -17.19
CA TYR A 494 21.92 23.41 -15.78
C TYR A 494 20.58 23.63 -15.09
N ASP A 495 20.18 22.68 -14.24
CA ASP A 495 18.97 22.71 -13.42
C ASP A 495 19.22 22.04 -12.05
N ASP A 496 19.12 22.83 -10.99
CA ASP A 496 19.18 22.45 -9.57
C ASP A 496 17.79 22.45 -8.90
N ALA A 497 16.71 22.35 -9.68
CA ALA A 497 15.32 22.40 -9.25
C ALA A 497 14.85 23.72 -8.61
N GLU A 498 15.69 24.76 -8.53
CA GLU A 498 15.35 26.03 -7.88
C GLU A 498 14.46 26.95 -8.72
N SER A 499 14.40 26.72 -10.02
CA SER A 499 13.64 27.56 -10.94
C SER A 499 13.07 26.76 -12.11
N ASP A 500 12.18 27.37 -12.90
CA ASP A 500 11.64 26.72 -14.09
C ASP A 500 12.65 26.84 -15.24
N THR A 501 13.19 25.70 -15.65
CA THR A 501 14.19 25.54 -16.71
C THR A 501 13.60 24.87 -17.97
N GLY A 502 12.28 24.65 -18.01
CA GLY A 502 11.57 24.11 -19.18
C GLY A 502 11.22 22.62 -19.13
N TRP A 503 11.36 21.94 -17.99
CA TRP A 503 10.90 20.56 -17.84
C TRP A 503 9.37 20.50 -17.83
N VAL A 504 8.83 19.49 -18.53
CA VAL A 504 7.44 19.07 -18.42
C VAL A 504 7.36 17.97 -17.37
N ALA A 505 6.74 18.27 -16.23
CA ALA A 505 6.57 17.35 -15.12
C ALA A 505 5.15 16.77 -15.12
N GLU A 506 5.06 15.44 -15.10
CA GLU A 506 3.84 14.64 -14.98
C GLU A 506 4.03 13.72 -13.76
N GLY A 507 3.57 14.13 -12.58
CA GLY A 507 3.80 13.39 -11.31
C GLY A 507 5.10 13.72 -10.59
N PHE A 508 6.08 14.32 -11.26
CA PHE A 508 7.23 14.95 -10.61
C PHE A 508 6.88 16.33 -10.05
N VAL A 509 7.51 16.69 -8.93
CA VAL A 509 7.40 18.00 -8.29
C VAL A 509 8.77 18.54 -7.93
N ARG A 510 8.88 19.85 -7.78
CA ARG A 510 10.02 20.47 -7.09
C ARG A 510 9.71 20.47 -5.61
N ALA A 511 10.41 19.62 -4.87
CA ALA A 511 10.17 19.39 -3.45
C ALA A 511 11.30 19.95 -2.60
N THR A 512 10.95 20.49 -1.44
CA THR A 512 11.91 20.81 -0.39
C THR A 512 12.33 19.53 0.34
N GLY A 513 13.48 19.56 1.04
CA GLY A 513 13.92 18.42 1.86
C GLY A 513 13.07 18.12 3.10
N TYR A 514 12.06 18.96 3.39
CA TYR A 514 11.26 18.90 4.61
C TYR A 514 9.78 19.13 4.34
N VAL A 515 8.94 18.49 5.15
CA VAL A 515 7.50 18.72 5.21
C VAL A 515 7.07 19.21 6.60
N PRO A 516 5.98 20.00 6.69
CA PRO A 516 5.41 20.39 7.97
C PRO A 516 5.06 19.15 8.82
N GLN A 517 5.31 19.25 10.12
CA GLN A 517 4.98 18.21 11.08
C GLN A 517 3.79 18.63 11.94
N ARG A 518 2.79 17.74 12.06
CA ARG A 518 1.66 17.90 12.97
C ARG A 518 1.77 16.90 14.12
N TRP A 519 1.33 17.32 15.30
CA TRP A 519 1.31 16.53 16.51
C TRP A 519 -0.09 16.46 17.10
N ASN A 520 -0.46 15.28 17.58
CA ASN A 520 -1.69 15.05 18.33
C ASN A 520 -1.32 14.44 19.69
N VAL A 521 -1.49 15.23 20.74
CA VAL A 521 -1.20 14.81 22.11
C VAL A 521 -2.52 14.61 22.83
N MET A 522 -2.86 13.37 23.18
CA MET A 522 -4.11 13.04 23.86
C MET A 522 -3.83 12.53 25.27
N LEU A 523 -4.63 12.99 26.22
CA LEU A 523 -4.64 12.53 27.59
C LEU A 523 -5.95 11.78 27.86
N ILE A 524 -5.84 10.52 28.23
CA ILE A 524 -6.95 9.74 28.77
C ILE A 524 -6.89 9.87 30.28
N THR A 525 -7.91 10.48 30.88
CA THR A 525 -8.15 10.47 32.33
C THR A 525 -9.40 9.66 32.64
N TYR A 526 -9.78 9.57 33.92
CA TYR A 526 -10.95 8.81 34.33
C TYR A 526 -11.82 9.64 35.26
N GLU A 527 -13.11 9.71 34.95
CA GLU A 527 -14.11 10.41 35.75
C GLU A 527 -15.26 9.45 36.08
N ASN A 528 -15.53 9.24 37.37
CA ASN A 528 -16.64 8.40 37.86
C ASN A 528 -16.70 6.98 37.27
N GLY A 529 -15.55 6.39 36.94
CA GLY A 529 -15.44 5.04 36.37
C GLY A 529 -15.22 5.01 34.86
N ALA A 530 -15.48 6.11 34.15
CA ALA A 530 -15.41 6.15 32.68
C ALA A 530 -14.15 6.87 32.19
N PRO A 531 -13.52 6.40 31.10
CA PRO A 531 -12.42 7.11 30.46
C PRO A 531 -12.91 8.41 29.80
N VAL A 532 -12.11 9.47 29.93
CA VAL A 532 -12.32 10.77 29.28
C VAL A 532 -11.08 11.08 28.45
N VAL A 533 -11.27 11.21 27.13
CA VAL A 533 -10.20 11.52 26.18
C VAL A 533 -10.17 13.04 25.96
N THR A 534 -9.03 13.66 26.23
CA THR A 534 -8.79 15.10 26.00
C THR A 534 -7.62 15.27 25.05
N GLN A 535 -7.83 15.92 23.91
CA GLN A 535 -6.73 16.39 23.07
C GLN A 535 -6.16 17.69 23.65
N LEU A 536 -4.84 17.78 23.77
CA LEU A 536 -4.17 19.00 24.19
C LEU A 536 -4.02 19.96 23.02
N GLU A 537 -4.33 21.23 23.25
CA GLU A 537 -4.02 22.31 22.31
C GLU A 537 -2.50 22.58 22.32
N LEU A 538 -1.88 22.52 21.15
CA LEU A 538 -0.48 22.89 20.97
C LEU A 538 -0.35 24.34 20.48
N ALA A 539 0.74 24.99 20.87
CA ALA A 539 1.16 26.27 20.30
C ALA A 539 1.66 26.12 18.86
N GLU A 540 1.82 27.23 18.14
CA GLU A 540 2.30 27.26 16.75
C GLU A 540 3.68 26.61 16.55
N ASP A 541 4.50 26.54 17.62
CA ASP A 541 5.82 25.90 17.63
C ASP A 541 5.79 24.45 18.12
N ASN A 542 4.61 23.81 18.12
CA ASN A 542 4.37 22.44 18.57
C ASN A 542 4.79 22.18 20.03
N THR A 543 4.63 23.17 20.89
CA THR A 543 4.81 23.03 22.35
C THR A 543 3.48 23.01 23.09
N ALA A 544 3.42 22.32 24.23
CA ALA A 544 2.25 22.33 25.11
C ALA A 544 2.65 22.12 26.57
N THR A 545 1.90 22.74 27.49
CA THR A 545 1.96 22.45 28.92
C THR A 545 0.57 22.08 29.43
N ALA A 546 0.46 20.98 30.16
CA ALA A 546 -0.81 20.53 30.74
C ALA A 546 -0.64 20.05 32.18
N GLU A 547 -1.64 20.32 33.02
CA GLU A 547 -1.72 19.82 34.40
C GLU A 547 -2.87 18.83 34.53
N PHE A 548 -2.60 17.69 35.16
CA PHE A 548 -3.62 16.66 35.42
C PHE A 548 -3.28 15.86 36.67
N SER A 549 -4.20 14.99 37.10
CA SER A 549 -4.02 14.16 38.29
C SER A 549 -3.74 12.71 37.89
N LEU A 550 -2.78 12.07 38.56
CA LEU A 550 -2.52 10.62 38.43
C LEU A 550 -3.51 9.75 39.20
N SER A 551 -4.46 10.36 39.91
CA SER A 551 -5.38 9.63 40.79
C SER A 551 -6.13 8.55 40.03
N ASN A 552 -6.11 7.33 40.57
CA ASN A 552 -6.94 6.23 40.11
C ASN A 552 -8.35 6.22 40.72
N ALA A 553 -8.71 7.25 41.50
CA ALA A 553 -10.02 7.34 42.14
C ALA A 553 -11.17 7.38 41.13
N GLY A 554 -10.88 7.81 39.90
CA GLY A 554 -11.81 7.79 38.77
C GLY A 554 -12.06 6.41 38.16
N GLY A 555 -11.43 5.33 38.62
CA GLY A 555 -11.71 3.96 38.14
C GLY A 555 -10.70 3.38 37.14
N GLY A 556 -9.76 4.18 36.65
CA GLY A 556 -8.68 3.74 35.77
C GLY A 556 -7.36 4.45 36.02
N ARG A 557 -6.36 4.23 35.16
CA ARG A 557 -5.06 4.91 35.24
C ARG A 557 -4.87 5.83 34.03
N PRO A 558 -4.46 7.10 34.23
CA PRO A 558 -4.26 7.99 33.10
C PRO A 558 -3.26 7.46 32.08
N MET A 559 -3.47 7.81 30.83
CA MET A 559 -2.61 7.44 29.70
C MET A 559 -2.36 8.66 28.82
N LEU A 560 -1.11 8.84 28.41
CA LEU A 560 -0.70 9.84 27.43
C LEU A 560 -0.45 9.14 26.10
N ILE A 561 -1.09 9.63 25.04
CA ILE A 561 -0.90 9.16 23.66
C ILE A 561 -0.23 10.29 22.88
N ILE A 562 0.93 9.99 22.29
CA ILE A 562 1.67 10.92 21.42
C ILE A 562 1.61 10.39 20.00
N ALA A 563 0.97 11.12 19.09
CA ALA A 563 0.85 10.74 17.69
C ALA A 563 1.38 11.83 16.75
N ALA A 564 2.03 11.40 15.68
CA ALA A 564 2.52 12.27 14.60
C ALA A 564 1.69 12.08 13.34
N SER A 565 1.53 13.14 12.53
CA SER A 565 0.91 13.02 11.21
C SER A 565 1.55 13.97 10.20
N SER A 566 2.01 13.39 9.09
CA SER A 566 2.45 14.09 7.88
C SER A 566 2.27 13.13 6.69
N PRO A 567 1.37 13.41 5.73
CA PRO A 567 0.95 12.44 4.72
C PRO A 567 2.05 12.07 3.71
N MET A 568 3.04 12.93 3.53
CA MET A 568 3.97 12.85 2.41
C MET A 568 5.28 12.11 2.72
N THR A 569 5.49 11.64 3.95
CA THR A 569 6.79 11.12 4.40
C THR A 569 6.67 9.78 5.12
N LEU A 570 7.69 8.94 4.94
CA LEU A 570 7.90 7.69 5.68
C LEU A 570 8.91 7.87 6.83
N GLU A 571 9.42 9.10 7.02
CA GLU A 571 10.39 9.42 8.06
C GLU A 571 9.71 9.72 9.39
N PRO A 572 10.22 9.16 10.50
CA PRO A 572 9.62 9.35 11.80
C PRO A 572 9.79 10.79 12.29
N ALA A 573 8.87 11.24 13.15
CA ALA A 573 8.89 12.57 13.74
C ALA A 573 9.55 12.52 15.13
N HIS A 574 10.37 13.51 15.44
CA HIS A 574 11.03 13.62 16.73
C HIS A 574 10.20 14.44 17.74
N TYR A 575 10.09 13.98 18.98
CA TYR A 575 9.49 14.73 20.09
C TYR A 575 10.20 14.49 21.43
N GLN A 576 9.92 15.39 22.37
CA GLN A 576 10.36 15.31 23.75
C GLN A 576 9.19 15.63 24.68
N PHE A 577 9.17 14.99 25.87
CA PHE A 577 8.35 15.48 26.96
C PHE A 577 9.00 15.31 28.33
N GLU A 578 8.58 16.14 29.28
CA GLU A 578 8.90 16.03 30.70
C GLU A 578 7.62 15.93 31.53
N LEU A 579 7.59 15.01 32.49
CA LEU A 579 6.55 14.89 33.51
C LEU A 579 7.13 15.20 34.89
N THR A 580 6.52 16.14 35.62
CA THR A 580 6.93 16.58 36.98
C THR A 580 5.76 16.50 37.96
N GLN A 581 6.04 16.25 39.24
CA GLN A 581 5.06 16.19 40.35
C GLN A 581 5.32 17.25 41.41
#